data_AF-A0AAE3VZ22-F1
#
_entry.id   AF-A0AAE3VZ22-F1
#
_cell.length_a   1.000
_cell.length_b   1.000
_cell.length_c   1.000
_cell.angle_alpha   90.00
_cell.angle_beta   90.00
_cell.angle_gamma   90.00
#
_symmetry.space_group_name_H-M   'P 1'
#
loop_
_entity.id
_entity.type
_entity.pdbx_description
1 polymer ?
#
loop_
_entity_poly.entity_id
_entity_poly.type
_entity_poly.pdbx_seq_one_letter_code
_entity_poly.pdbx_strand_id
1 'polypeptide(L)'
;MVDAEVAPPTSREQDAVRVLLIIAAAGTPVTPATATSDAGLADAVSVLETQVKLQKIDFWVRNPDFLALTLLKDFETSREPYLLELADQILASEEPEVRRYPMLRHLFGAYEPLDHALGVLRLAGLVVRRKRGNPGHIQQHDYYLTSRGRAAVDKILLEAPAFTYFVERVNLVAALTEGYGGTQLKARQYLHEEYRDTAIGDRIGSVAARARSRLTELKAEAAGMGSSR
;
A
#
# COMPACT_ATOMS: atom_id res chain seq x y z
N MET A 1 -26.42 -7.89 15.91
CA MET A 1 -25.82 -6.92 14.98
C MET A 1 -24.69 -6.29 15.76
N VAL A 2 -23.49 -6.85 15.64
CA VAL A 2 -22.33 -6.39 16.42
C VAL A 2 -21.84 -5.14 15.70
N ASP A 3 -21.89 -3.99 16.38
CA ASP A 3 -21.28 -2.76 15.89
C ASP A 3 -19.81 -3.06 15.61
N ALA A 4 -19.46 -3.10 14.32
CA ALA A 4 -18.07 -3.22 13.91
C ALA A 4 -17.37 -1.95 14.40
N GLU A 5 -16.54 -2.10 15.42
CA GLU A 5 -15.77 -1.02 16.03
C GLU A 5 -15.06 -0.21 14.93
N VAL A 6 -15.53 1.01 14.69
CA VAL A 6 -15.01 1.87 13.63
C VAL A 6 -13.66 2.39 14.10
N ALA A 7 -12.58 1.86 13.52
CA ALA A 7 -11.23 2.34 13.78
C ALA A 7 -11.19 3.89 13.65
N PRO A 8 -10.61 4.61 14.63
CA PRO A 8 -10.63 6.06 14.64
C PRO A 8 -9.96 6.63 13.38
N PRO A 9 -10.46 7.76 12.84
CA PRO A 9 -9.87 8.38 11.67
C PRO A 9 -8.43 8.83 11.98
N THR A 10 -7.54 8.64 11.02
CA THR A 10 -6.17 9.17 11.08
C THR A 10 -6.19 10.70 11.05
N SER A 11 -5.23 11.31 11.74
CA SER A 11 -4.94 12.73 11.55
C SER A 11 -4.30 12.98 10.18
N ARG A 12 -4.43 14.21 9.68
CA ARG A 12 -3.78 14.67 8.45
C ARG A 12 -2.27 14.43 8.49
N GLU A 13 -1.63 14.62 9.63
CA GLU A 13 -0.20 14.45 9.83
C GLU A 13 0.19 12.96 9.77
N GLN A 14 -0.60 12.06 10.37
CA GLN A 14 -0.38 10.61 10.23
C GLN A 14 -0.50 10.17 8.78
N ASP A 15 -1.50 10.68 8.05
CA ASP A 15 -1.64 10.37 6.62
C ASP A 15 -0.49 10.95 5.79
N ALA A 16 -0.02 12.15 6.11
CA ALA A 16 1.14 12.75 5.44
C ALA A 16 2.39 11.90 5.64
N VAL A 17 2.69 11.45 6.87
CA VAL A 17 3.85 10.57 7.14
C VAL A 17 3.73 9.26 6.37
N ARG A 18 2.57 8.60 6.43
CA ARG A 18 2.32 7.35 5.70
C ARG A 18 2.49 7.52 4.18
N VAL A 19 1.88 8.54 3.59
CA VAL A 19 1.98 8.84 2.15
C VAL A 19 3.43 9.15 1.76
N LEU A 20 4.17 9.90 2.58
CA LEU A 20 5.58 10.19 2.34
C LEU A 20 6.43 8.91 2.32
N LEU A 21 6.25 8.03 3.32
CA LEU A 21 6.97 6.75 3.40
C LEU A 21 6.66 5.85 2.19
N ILE A 22 5.39 5.80 1.76
CA ILE A 22 5.00 5.04 0.56
C ILE A 22 5.67 5.59 -0.70
N ILE A 23 5.61 6.90 -0.93
CA ILE A 23 6.26 7.54 -2.09
C ILE A 23 7.77 7.27 -2.08
N ALA A 24 8.38 7.35 -0.90
CA ALA A 24 9.81 7.23 -0.74
C ALA A 24 10.33 5.81 -0.93
N ALA A 25 9.56 4.79 -0.56
CA ALA A 25 9.91 3.37 -0.71
C ALA A 25 9.54 2.81 -2.09
N ALA A 26 8.40 3.19 -2.67
CA ALA A 26 7.95 2.66 -3.97
C ALA A 26 8.34 3.52 -5.19
N GLY A 27 8.98 4.68 -4.96
CA GLY A 27 9.41 5.56 -6.03
C GLY A 27 10.65 5.03 -6.76
N THR A 28 10.68 5.19 -8.08
CA THR A 28 11.86 4.87 -8.89
C THR A 28 12.79 6.09 -9.00
N PRO A 29 14.11 5.91 -9.15
CA PRO A 29 15.02 7.04 -9.31
C PRO A 29 14.62 7.95 -10.48
N VAL A 30 14.69 9.27 -10.27
CA VAL A 30 14.46 10.24 -11.34
C VAL A 30 15.65 10.22 -12.31
N THR A 31 15.38 10.18 -13.61
CA THR A 31 16.44 10.28 -14.62
C THR A 31 16.89 11.72 -14.83
N PRO A 32 18.16 11.97 -15.22
CA PRO A 32 18.64 13.33 -15.53
C PRO A 32 17.79 14.08 -16.57
N ALA A 33 17.21 13.35 -17.54
CA ALA A 33 16.33 13.93 -18.57
C ALA A 33 15.04 14.52 -17.96
N THR A 34 14.47 13.84 -16.97
CA THR A 34 13.26 14.31 -16.25
C THR A 34 13.56 15.55 -15.41
N ALA A 35 14.69 15.58 -14.71
CA ALA A 35 15.10 16.72 -13.89
C ALA A 35 15.43 17.98 -14.72
N THR A 36 15.95 17.79 -15.94
CA THR A 36 16.38 18.91 -16.82
C THR A 36 15.19 19.61 -17.51
N SER A 37 14.05 18.93 -17.67
CA SER A 37 12.89 19.44 -18.42
C SER A 37 11.88 20.24 -17.57
N ASP A 38 11.99 20.18 -16.24
CA ASP A 38 11.14 20.92 -15.30
C ASP A 38 11.99 21.45 -14.15
N ALA A 39 12.25 22.76 -14.14
CA ALA A 39 13.08 23.39 -13.11
C ALA A 39 12.55 23.17 -11.68
N GLY A 40 11.23 22.98 -11.52
CA GLY A 40 10.62 22.69 -10.23
C GLY A 40 10.78 21.23 -9.79
N LEU A 41 11.48 20.40 -10.56
CA LEU A 41 11.90 19.03 -10.24
C LEU A 41 13.43 18.90 -10.12
N ALA A 42 14.17 20.00 -10.09
CA ALA A 42 15.63 19.98 -10.00
C ALA A 42 16.16 19.24 -8.75
N ASP A 43 15.41 19.27 -7.64
CA ASP A 43 15.74 18.57 -6.39
C ASP A 43 15.00 17.22 -6.23
N ALA A 44 14.33 16.72 -7.28
CA ALA A 44 13.62 15.45 -7.22
C ALA A 44 14.58 14.26 -7.32
N VAL A 45 14.52 13.34 -6.36
CA VAL A 45 15.40 12.16 -6.28
C VAL A 45 14.71 10.88 -6.73
N SER A 46 13.41 10.75 -6.51
CA SER A 46 12.60 9.62 -6.96
C SER A 46 11.20 10.06 -7.35
N VAL A 47 10.53 9.25 -8.18
CA VAL A 47 9.16 9.48 -8.63
C VAL A 47 8.31 8.24 -8.41
N LEU A 48 7.13 8.44 -7.84
CA LEU A 48 6.05 7.47 -7.88
C LEU A 48 5.03 7.92 -8.92
N GLU A 49 4.98 7.18 -10.02
CA GLU A 49 4.09 7.48 -11.13
C GLU A 49 2.66 6.99 -10.87
N THR A 50 1.69 7.84 -11.23
CA THR A 50 0.24 7.62 -11.10
C THR A 50 -0.31 7.63 -9.67
N GLN A 51 -1.43 8.34 -9.48
CA GLN A 51 -2.24 8.25 -8.25
C GLN A 51 -2.84 6.87 -8.04
N VAL A 52 -3.13 6.14 -9.12
CA VAL A 52 -3.65 4.78 -9.01
C VAL A 52 -2.63 3.89 -8.29
N LYS A 53 -1.36 3.90 -8.71
CA LYS A 53 -0.31 3.11 -8.04
C LYS A 53 -0.20 3.47 -6.56
N LEU A 54 -0.19 4.77 -6.22
CA LEU A 54 -0.15 5.24 -4.83
C LEU A 54 -1.30 4.66 -4.00
N GLN A 55 -2.54 4.79 -4.49
CA GLN A 55 -3.74 4.31 -3.80
C GLN A 55 -3.76 2.79 -3.62
N LYS A 56 -3.23 2.05 -4.60
CA LYS A 56 -3.17 0.58 -4.52
C LYS A 56 -2.14 0.11 -3.52
N ILE A 57 -0.95 0.72 -3.49
CA ILE A 57 0.06 0.40 -2.48
C ILE A 57 -0.45 0.78 -1.09
N ASP A 58 -1.04 1.97 -0.96
CA ASP A 58 -1.60 2.44 0.30
C ASP A 58 -2.67 1.48 0.87
N PHE A 59 -3.53 0.95 0.00
CA PHE A 59 -4.51 -0.06 0.39
C PHE A 59 -3.87 -1.29 1.04
N TRP A 60 -2.86 -1.89 0.39
CA TRP A 60 -2.22 -3.10 0.92
C TRP A 60 -1.46 -2.85 2.22
N VAL A 61 -0.83 -1.68 2.33
CA VAL A 61 -0.10 -1.27 3.54
C VAL A 61 -1.05 -1.04 4.73
N ARG A 62 -2.25 -0.52 4.47
CA ARG A 62 -3.30 -0.26 5.48
C ARG A 62 -4.17 -1.48 5.79
N ASN A 63 -4.11 -2.53 4.98
CA ASN A 63 -4.93 -3.73 5.11
C ASN A 63 -4.04 -4.97 4.97
N PRO A 64 -3.14 -5.23 5.94
CA PRO A 64 -2.20 -6.34 5.88
C PRO A 64 -2.89 -7.71 5.90
N ASP A 65 -4.11 -7.80 6.44
CA ASP A 65 -4.98 -8.97 6.34
C ASP A 65 -5.36 -9.33 4.90
N PHE A 66 -5.67 -8.33 4.06
CA PHE A 66 -5.89 -8.56 2.63
C PHE A 66 -4.60 -9.02 1.93
N LEU A 67 -3.45 -8.44 2.31
CA LEU A 67 -2.16 -8.84 1.76
C LEU A 67 -1.87 -10.32 2.09
N ALA A 68 -2.03 -10.71 3.36
CA ALA A 68 -1.87 -12.09 3.80
C ALA A 68 -2.81 -13.04 3.05
N LEU A 69 -4.10 -12.69 2.92
CA LEU A 69 -5.05 -13.52 2.17
C LEU A 69 -4.68 -13.67 0.69
N THR A 70 -4.08 -12.65 0.09
CA THR A 70 -3.58 -12.72 -1.29
C THR A 70 -2.38 -13.66 -1.41
N LEU A 71 -1.45 -13.60 -0.45
CA LEU A 71 -0.32 -14.53 -0.37
C LEU A 71 -0.77 -15.99 -0.24
N LEU A 72 -1.79 -16.26 0.59
CA LEU A 72 -2.38 -17.59 0.74
C LEU A 72 -2.98 -18.10 -0.58
N LYS A 73 -3.66 -17.23 -1.33
CA LYS A 73 -4.22 -17.57 -2.64
C LYS A 73 -3.13 -17.86 -3.68
N ASP A 74 -2.05 -17.10 -3.67
CA ASP A 74 -0.91 -17.35 -4.55
C ASP A 74 -0.23 -18.69 -4.18
N PHE A 75 -0.11 -19.01 -2.88
CA PHE A 75 0.40 -20.30 -2.39
C PHE A 75 -0.45 -21.50 -2.83
N GLU A 76 -1.78 -21.39 -2.84
CA GLU A 76 -2.66 -22.48 -3.31
C GLU A 76 -2.30 -22.96 -4.72
N THR A 77 -1.88 -22.01 -5.57
CA THR A 77 -1.53 -22.26 -6.97
C THR A 77 -0.06 -22.65 -7.13
N SER A 78 0.87 -21.89 -6.54
CA SER A 78 2.31 -22.09 -6.74
C SER A 78 2.92 -23.15 -5.83
N ARG A 79 2.32 -23.36 -4.65
CA ARG A 79 2.83 -24.18 -3.54
C ARG A 79 4.22 -23.76 -3.02
N GLU A 80 4.61 -22.50 -3.25
CA GLU A 80 5.88 -21.94 -2.77
C GLU A 80 5.83 -21.66 -1.25
N PRO A 81 6.62 -22.37 -0.41
CA PRO A 81 6.47 -22.30 1.05
C PRO A 81 6.64 -20.90 1.65
N TYR A 82 7.49 -20.05 1.05
CA TYR A 82 7.73 -18.70 1.56
C TYR A 82 6.46 -17.83 1.57
N LEU A 83 5.50 -18.08 0.67
CA LEU A 83 4.23 -17.35 0.63
C LEU A 83 3.39 -17.64 1.88
N LEU A 84 3.37 -18.91 2.30
CA LEU A 84 2.67 -19.35 3.50
C LEU A 84 3.35 -18.79 4.77
N GLU A 85 4.68 -18.77 4.79
CA GLU A 85 5.47 -18.18 5.89
C GLU A 85 5.25 -16.67 6.02
N LEU A 86 5.26 -15.93 4.91
CA LEU A 86 4.99 -14.49 4.92
C LEU A 86 3.56 -14.18 5.40
N ALA A 87 2.56 -14.94 4.93
CA ALA A 87 1.18 -14.77 5.38
C ALA A 87 1.04 -15.03 6.88
N ASP A 88 1.71 -16.05 7.41
CA ASP A 88 1.76 -16.37 8.84
C ASP A 88 2.38 -15.24 9.65
N GLN A 89 3.55 -14.74 9.24
CA GLN A 89 4.23 -13.62 9.91
C GLN A 89 3.34 -12.38 9.98
N ILE A 90 2.65 -12.04 8.88
CA ILE A 90 1.73 -10.91 8.84
C ILE A 90 0.57 -11.13 9.82
N LEU A 91 -0.08 -12.29 9.80
CA LEU A 91 -1.27 -12.56 10.62
C LEU A 91 -0.99 -12.80 12.10
N ALA A 92 0.24 -13.22 12.44
CA ALA A 92 0.72 -13.41 13.80
C ALA A 92 1.26 -12.12 14.44
N SER A 93 1.54 -11.09 13.63
CA SER A 93 1.88 -9.76 14.11
C SER A 93 0.64 -9.00 14.59
N GLU A 94 0.83 -7.90 15.34
CA GLU A 94 -0.26 -6.98 15.69
C GLU A 94 -0.70 -6.08 14.51
N GLU A 95 -0.14 -6.26 13.31
CA GLU A 95 -0.40 -5.38 12.16
C GLU A 95 -1.86 -5.36 11.71
N PRO A 96 -2.58 -6.49 11.60
CA PRO A 96 -3.99 -6.49 11.19
C PRO A 96 -4.91 -5.73 12.14
N GLU A 97 -4.55 -5.65 13.41
CA GLU A 97 -5.33 -5.00 14.46
C GLU A 97 -4.91 -3.54 14.69
N VAL A 98 -3.62 -3.25 14.79
CA VAL A 98 -3.10 -1.94 15.20
C VAL A 98 -2.79 -1.01 14.03
N ARG A 99 -2.47 -1.57 12.86
CA ARG A 99 -2.05 -0.77 11.68
C ARG A 99 -3.13 -0.68 10.61
N ARG A 100 -4.35 -1.12 10.92
CA ARG A 100 -5.49 -1.08 10.01
C ARG A 100 -6.17 0.28 10.02
N TYR A 101 -6.18 0.91 8.85
CA TYR A 101 -6.89 2.16 8.60
C TYR A 101 -7.84 1.94 7.43
N PRO A 102 -9.15 1.71 7.64
CA PRO A 102 -10.05 1.34 6.56
C PRO A 102 -10.16 2.42 5.48
N MET A 103 -10.00 2.03 4.20
CA MET A 103 -10.19 2.92 3.04
C MET A 103 -11.66 2.91 2.58
N LEU A 104 -12.07 3.96 1.89
CA LEU A 104 -13.40 4.04 1.27
C LEU A 104 -13.44 3.19 0.00
N ARG A 105 -14.54 2.46 -0.20
CA ARG A 105 -14.86 1.86 -1.48
C ARG A 105 -15.36 2.93 -2.43
N HIS A 106 -14.61 3.22 -3.49
CA HIS A 106 -15.01 4.10 -4.59
C HIS A 106 -15.26 3.28 -5.85
N LEU A 107 -15.91 3.83 -6.89
CA LEU A 107 -16.29 3.15 -8.15
C LEU A 107 -15.25 2.13 -8.68
N PHE A 108 -13.98 2.52 -8.72
CA PHE A 108 -12.88 1.72 -9.28
C PHE A 108 -11.88 1.17 -8.24
N GLY A 109 -12.28 1.17 -6.98
CA GLY A 109 -11.60 0.49 -5.89
C GLY A 109 -11.44 1.33 -4.62
N ALA A 110 -10.54 0.88 -3.74
CA ALA A 110 -10.16 1.63 -2.54
C ALA A 110 -9.65 3.03 -2.89
N TYR A 111 -10.11 4.02 -2.14
CA TYR A 111 -9.81 5.42 -2.35
C TYR A 111 -9.61 6.16 -1.03
N GLU A 112 -8.58 6.99 -0.99
CA GLU A 112 -8.27 7.94 0.06
C GLU A 112 -8.18 9.36 -0.52
N PRO A 113 -8.87 10.37 0.04
CA PRO A 113 -8.65 11.77 -0.30
C PRO A 113 -7.22 12.23 0.05
N LEU A 114 -6.35 12.39 -0.95
CA LEU A 114 -4.93 12.71 -0.70
C LEU A 114 -4.62 14.19 -0.49
N ASP A 115 -5.56 15.11 -0.78
CA ASP A 115 -5.23 16.54 -0.87
C ASP A 115 -4.77 17.14 0.48
N HIS A 116 -5.32 16.67 1.61
CA HIS A 116 -4.88 17.12 2.93
C HIS A 116 -3.46 16.65 3.28
N ALA A 117 -3.18 15.35 3.11
CA ALA A 117 -1.85 14.77 3.33
C ALA A 117 -0.81 15.42 2.40
N LEU A 118 -1.13 15.53 1.11
CA LEU A 118 -0.26 16.16 0.11
C LEU A 118 -0.07 17.66 0.37
N GLY A 119 -1.07 18.35 0.94
CA GLY A 119 -0.95 19.75 1.35
C GLY A 119 0.19 19.96 2.35
N VAL A 120 0.25 19.11 3.38
CA VAL A 120 1.34 19.13 4.39
C VAL A 120 2.69 18.86 3.72
N LEU A 121 2.79 17.80 2.91
CA LEU A 121 4.04 17.39 2.28
C LEU A 121 4.56 18.43 1.27
N ARG A 122 3.66 19.05 0.51
CA ARG A 122 4.03 20.08 -0.48
C ARG A 122 4.43 21.38 0.17
N LEU A 123 3.70 21.82 1.21
CA LEU A 123 4.04 23.04 1.95
C LEU A 123 5.43 22.93 2.59
N ALA A 124 5.79 21.74 3.09
CA ALA A 124 7.10 21.47 3.68
C ALA A 124 8.23 21.22 2.64
N GLY A 125 7.91 21.22 1.35
CA GLY A 125 8.86 20.97 0.26
C GLY A 125 9.36 19.51 0.18
N LEU A 126 8.60 18.56 0.72
CA LEU A 126 9.00 17.13 0.79
C LEU A 126 8.58 16.34 -0.45
N VAL A 127 7.45 16.72 -1.05
CA VAL A 127 6.90 16.07 -2.25
C VAL A 127 6.44 17.13 -3.23
N VAL A 128 6.71 16.90 -4.51
CA VAL A 128 6.19 17.70 -5.63
C VAL A 128 5.17 16.87 -6.40
N ARG A 129 3.94 17.38 -6.55
CA ARG A 129 2.90 16.78 -7.40
C ARG A 129 2.96 17.40 -8.79
N ARG A 130 2.98 16.57 -9.83
CA ARG A 130 2.77 17.00 -11.22
C ARG A 130 1.56 16.35 -11.84
N LYS A 131 0.93 17.08 -12.76
CA LYS A 131 -0.21 16.63 -13.56
C LYS A 131 0.33 16.38 -14.97
N ARG A 132 0.20 15.16 -15.49
CA ARG A 132 0.44 14.86 -16.91
C ARG A 132 -0.89 14.80 -17.66
N GLY A 133 -0.87 15.18 -18.92
CA GLY A 133 -2.03 15.24 -19.80
C GLY A 133 -2.12 16.58 -20.50
N ASN A 134 -3.29 16.85 -21.08
CA ASN A 134 -3.55 18.10 -21.79
C ASN A 134 -4.26 19.09 -20.87
N PRO A 135 -4.17 20.41 -21.13
CA PRO A 135 -5.02 21.39 -20.47
C PRO A 135 -6.51 20.98 -20.59
N GLY A 136 -7.21 20.93 -19.45
CA GLY A 136 -8.61 20.46 -19.38
C GLY A 136 -8.81 18.94 -19.32
N HIS A 137 -7.77 18.13 -19.56
CA HIS A 137 -7.83 16.68 -19.44
C HIS A 137 -6.56 16.11 -18.79
N ILE A 138 -6.61 16.03 -17.45
CA ILE A 138 -5.53 15.43 -16.66
C ILE A 138 -5.62 13.92 -16.82
N GLN A 139 -4.56 13.32 -17.36
CA GLN A 139 -4.46 11.87 -17.52
C GLN A 139 -3.85 11.21 -16.29
N GLN A 140 -2.91 11.88 -15.63
CA GLN A 140 -2.11 11.28 -14.58
C GLN A 140 -1.61 12.30 -13.56
N HIS A 141 -1.44 11.84 -12.32
CA HIS A 141 -0.76 12.55 -11.25
C HIS A 141 0.47 11.78 -10.83
N ASP A 142 1.61 12.47 -10.77
CA ASP A 142 2.86 11.90 -10.25
C ASP A 142 3.33 12.63 -9.02
N TYR A 143 4.08 11.89 -8.21
CA TYR A 143 4.57 12.34 -6.92
C TYR A 143 6.07 12.16 -6.89
N TYR A 144 6.78 13.28 -6.94
CA TYR A 144 8.24 13.33 -6.90
C TYR A 144 8.67 13.57 -5.46
N LEU A 145 9.53 12.69 -4.94
CA LEU A 145 10.20 12.89 -3.67
C LEU A 145 11.38 13.85 -3.89
N THR A 146 11.50 14.87 -3.05
CA THR A 146 12.66 15.78 -3.08
C THR A 146 13.81 15.25 -2.23
N SER A 147 15.02 15.79 -2.38
CA SER A 147 16.14 15.46 -1.47
C SER A 147 15.78 15.77 -0.02
N ARG A 148 15.06 16.86 0.22
CA ARG A 148 14.51 17.20 1.54
C ARG A 148 13.50 16.16 2.03
N GLY A 149 12.63 15.66 1.15
CA GLY A 149 11.71 14.57 1.43
C GLY A 149 12.43 13.29 1.83
N ARG A 150 13.51 12.93 1.12
CA ARG A 150 14.37 11.79 1.46
C ARG A 150 14.98 11.96 2.85
N ALA A 151 15.61 13.10 3.13
CA ALA A 151 16.20 13.37 4.44
C ALA A 151 15.17 13.32 5.58
N ALA A 152 13.94 13.78 5.34
CA ALA A 152 12.86 13.67 6.32
C ALA A 152 12.47 12.20 6.59
N VAL A 153 12.41 11.36 5.55
CA VAL A 153 12.17 9.92 5.70
C VAL A 153 13.29 9.26 6.51
N ASP A 154 14.54 9.54 6.17
CA ASP A 154 15.69 8.96 6.88
C ASP A 154 15.67 9.35 8.37
N LYS A 155 15.32 10.61 8.66
CA LYS A 155 15.12 11.09 10.02
C LYS A 155 13.96 10.39 10.75
N ILE A 156 12.80 10.22 10.09
CA ILE A 156 11.64 9.52 10.68
C ILE A 156 12.02 8.08 11.06
N LEU A 157 12.71 7.37 10.16
CA LEU A 157 13.11 5.98 10.40
C LEU A 157 14.17 5.86 11.50
N LEU A 158 15.05 6.86 11.62
CA LEU A 158 16.04 6.93 12.69
C LEU A 158 15.40 7.21 14.05
N GLU A 159 14.52 8.21 14.14
CA GLU A 159 13.95 8.68 15.41
C GLU A 159 12.75 7.85 15.86
N ALA A 160 12.04 7.20 14.94
CA ALA A 160 10.88 6.37 15.21
C ALA A 160 10.92 5.06 14.39
N PRO A 161 11.74 4.07 14.81
CA PRO A 161 11.92 2.80 14.09
C PRO A 161 10.64 1.99 13.88
N ALA A 162 9.58 2.27 14.64
CA ALA A 162 8.25 1.67 14.42
C ALA A 162 7.68 1.95 13.02
N PHE A 163 8.15 3.00 12.32
CA PHE A 163 7.76 3.31 10.95
C PHE A 163 8.46 2.45 9.88
N THR A 164 9.52 1.70 10.23
CA THR A 164 10.19 0.77 9.31
C THR A 164 9.22 -0.24 8.71
N TYR A 165 8.18 -0.61 9.46
CA TYR A 165 7.04 -1.39 8.98
C TYR A 165 6.50 -0.91 7.63
N PHE A 166 6.27 0.40 7.46
CA PHE A 166 5.70 0.94 6.23
C PHE A 166 6.64 0.68 5.05
N VAL A 167 7.94 0.81 5.26
CA VAL A 167 8.96 0.57 4.22
C VAL A 167 8.98 -0.91 3.85
N GLU A 168 9.05 -1.80 4.84
CA GLU A 168 9.06 -3.24 4.62
C GLU A 168 7.81 -3.73 3.88
N ARG A 169 6.63 -3.26 4.29
CA ARG A 169 5.37 -3.62 3.62
C ARG A 169 5.27 -3.02 2.23
N VAL A 170 5.72 -1.80 2.01
CA VAL A 170 5.77 -1.21 0.66
C VAL A 170 6.70 -2.02 -0.23
N ASN A 171 7.86 -2.44 0.27
CA ASN A 171 8.80 -3.27 -0.49
C ASN A 171 8.22 -4.66 -0.80
N LEU A 172 7.55 -5.30 0.17
CA LEU A 172 6.86 -6.57 -0.06
C LEU A 172 5.76 -6.44 -1.11
N VAL A 173 4.93 -5.39 -1.00
CA VAL A 173 3.90 -5.09 -1.99
C VAL A 173 4.53 -4.81 -3.35
N ALA A 174 5.61 -4.04 -3.41
CA ALA A 174 6.33 -3.76 -4.66
C ALA A 174 6.90 -5.03 -5.30
N ALA A 175 7.48 -5.94 -4.53
CA ALA A 175 8.03 -7.20 -5.01
C ALA A 175 6.93 -8.14 -5.54
N LEU A 176 5.82 -8.31 -4.80
CA LEU A 176 4.66 -9.11 -5.24
C LEU A 176 3.98 -8.53 -6.48
N THR A 177 4.25 -7.25 -6.74
CA THR A 177 3.63 -6.48 -7.82
C THR A 177 4.66 -6.04 -8.87
N GLU A 178 5.87 -6.59 -8.81
CA GLU A 178 6.92 -6.31 -9.77
C GLU A 178 6.49 -6.82 -11.15
N GLY A 179 6.61 -5.97 -12.17
CA GLY A 179 6.07 -6.22 -13.51
C GLY A 179 4.56 -5.97 -13.68
N TYR A 180 3.82 -5.66 -12.60
CA TYR A 180 2.39 -5.34 -12.68
C TYR A 180 2.12 -3.83 -12.76
N GLY A 181 1.35 -3.41 -13.76
CA GLY A 181 0.80 -2.05 -13.86
C GLY A 181 -0.40 -1.81 -12.92
N GLY A 182 -0.81 -0.54 -12.76
CA GLY A 182 -1.95 -0.15 -11.89
C GLY A 182 -3.27 -0.88 -12.18
N THR A 183 -3.52 -1.29 -13.43
CA THR A 183 -4.68 -2.07 -13.84
C THR A 183 -4.62 -3.53 -13.35
N GLN A 184 -3.43 -4.14 -13.33
CA GLN A 184 -3.24 -5.51 -12.84
C GLN A 184 -3.28 -5.57 -11.32
N LEU A 185 -2.73 -4.53 -10.65
CA LEU A 185 -2.92 -4.31 -9.21
C LEU A 185 -4.41 -4.22 -8.83
N LYS A 186 -5.20 -3.51 -9.64
CA LYS A 186 -6.65 -3.43 -9.49
C LYS A 186 -7.28 -4.82 -9.61
N ALA A 187 -6.93 -5.61 -10.63
CA ALA A 187 -7.49 -6.95 -10.82
C ALA A 187 -7.31 -7.86 -9.59
N ARG A 188 -6.14 -7.82 -8.93
CA ARG A 188 -5.89 -8.58 -7.69
C ARG A 188 -6.75 -8.14 -6.50
N GLN A 189 -7.05 -6.84 -6.35
CA GLN A 189 -7.94 -6.37 -5.27
C GLN A 189 -9.38 -6.87 -5.43
N TYR A 190 -9.87 -6.98 -6.67
CA TYR A 190 -11.21 -7.48 -6.97
C TYR A 190 -11.36 -9.01 -6.77
N LEU A 191 -10.28 -9.73 -6.47
CA LEU A 191 -10.33 -11.15 -6.13
C LEU A 191 -10.91 -11.44 -4.74
N HIS A 192 -11.11 -10.41 -3.92
CA HIS A 192 -11.61 -10.54 -2.55
C HIS A 192 -13.10 -10.18 -2.47
N GLU A 193 -13.94 -11.12 -2.05
CA GLU A 193 -15.40 -10.95 -1.96
C GLU A 193 -15.81 -9.79 -1.04
N GLU A 194 -15.19 -9.69 0.14
CA GLU A 194 -15.42 -8.60 1.11
C GLU A 194 -15.25 -7.20 0.50
N TYR A 195 -14.31 -7.06 -0.44
CA TYR A 195 -14.06 -5.83 -1.18
C TYR A 195 -15.11 -5.58 -2.27
N ARG A 196 -15.61 -6.65 -2.91
CA ARG A 196 -16.67 -6.57 -3.91
C ARG A 196 -18.01 -6.18 -3.30
N ASP A 197 -18.28 -6.67 -2.09
CA ASP A 197 -19.58 -6.56 -1.43
C ASP A 197 -19.70 -5.29 -0.56
N THR A 198 -18.59 -4.58 -0.33
CA THR A 198 -18.61 -3.25 0.31
C THR A 198 -19.35 -2.25 -0.60
N ALA A 199 -20.35 -1.52 -0.06
CA ALA A 199 -21.08 -0.51 -0.82
C ALA A 199 -20.19 0.70 -1.18
N ILE A 200 -20.51 1.38 -2.28
CA ILE A 200 -19.78 2.59 -2.67
C ILE A 200 -19.97 3.67 -1.61
N GLY A 201 -18.87 4.24 -1.12
CA GLY A 201 -18.85 5.24 -0.04
C GLY A 201 -18.58 4.63 1.33
N ASP A 202 -18.67 3.31 1.48
CA ASP A 202 -18.45 2.65 2.77
C ASP A 202 -16.99 2.26 2.98
N ARG A 203 -16.63 2.05 4.25
CA ARG A 203 -15.30 1.58 4.65
C ARG A 203 -15.17 0.08 4.40
N ILE A 204 -14.05 -0.32 3.81
CA ILE A 204 -13.76 -1.73 3.54
C ILE A 204 -13.49 -2.48 4.86
N GLY A 205 -14.25 -3.55 5.10
CA GLY A 205 -14.18 -4.44 6.28
C GLY A 205 -12.85 -5.20 6.41
N SER A 206 -12.60 -5.85 7.55
CA SER A 206 -11.39 -6.67 7.75
C SER A 206 -11.67 -8.09 7.28
N VAL A 207 -10.67 -8.71 6.68
CA VAL A 207 -10.69 -10.14 6.32
C VAL A 207 -9.83 -10.99 7.26
N ALA A 208 -9.36 -10.45 8.38
CA ALA A 208 -8.37 -11.10 9.26
C ALA A 208 -8.85 -12.46 9.79
N ALA A 209 -10.11 -12.55 10.22
CA ALA A 209 -10.70 -13.81 10.68
C ALA A 209 -10.68 -14.89 9.58
N ARG A 210 -11.08 -14.52 8.36
CA ARG A 210 -11.05 -15.39 7.19
C ARG A 210 -9.62 -15.80 6.83
N ALA A 211 -8.69 -14.85 6.83
CA ALA A 211 -7.29 -15.08 6.52
C ALA A 211 -6.63 -16.06 7.51
N ARG A 212 -6.92 -15.93 8.81
CA ARG A 212 -6.44 -16.86 9.85
C ARG A 212 -7.03 -18.26 9.73
N SER A 213 -8.34 -18.36 9.43
CA SER A 213 -8.97 -19.66 9.14
C SER A 213 -8.26 -20.35 7.98
N ARG A 214 -8.08 -19.62 6.87
CA ARG A 214 -7.48 -20.18 5.66
C ARG A 214 -6.01 -20.56 5.85
N LEU A 215 -5.25 -19.76 6.59
CA LEU A 215 -3.87 -20.10 6.95
C LEU A 215 -3.79 -21.42 7.72
N THR A 216 -4.71 -21.62 8.67
CA THR A 216 -4.77 -22.84 9.49
C THR A 216 -5.04 -24.07 8.63
N GLU A 217 -6.00 -23.98 7.70
CA GLU A 217 -6.32 -25.04 6.75
C GLU A 217 -5.11 -25.40 5.87
N LEU A 218 -4.46 -24.40 5.26
CA LEU A 218 -3.31 -24.62 4.37
C LEU A 218 -2.09 -25.20 5.11
N LYS A 219 -1.85 -24.81 6.36
CA LYS A 219 -0.81 -25.42 7.20
C LYS A 219 -1.09 -26.89 7.49
N ALA A 220 -2.34 -27.25 7.77
CA ALA A 220 -2.74 -28.64 8.01
C ALA A 220 -2.59 -29.49 6.73
N GLU A 221 -3.00 -28.97 5.57
CA GLU A 221 -2.79 -29.62 4.27
C GLU A 221 -1.30 -29.86 4.00
N ALA A 222 -0.44 -28.87 4.23
CA ALA A 222 1.00 -28.96 4.02
C ALA A 222 1.66 -30.01 4.93
N ALA A 223 1.26 -30.09 6.20
CA ALA A 223 1.74 -31.09 7.14
C ALA A 223 1.29 -32.52 6.76
N GLY A 224 0.04 -32.68 6.30
CA GLY A 224 -0.49 -33.96 5.82
C GLY A 224 0.23 -34.50 4.58
N MET A 225 0.65 -33.62 3.67
CA MET A 225 1.44 -34.01 2.49
C MET A 225 2.88 -34.42 2.83
N GLY A 226 3.46 -33.88 3.90
CA GLY A 226 4.82 -34.21 4.36
C GLY A 226 4.90 -35.56 5.09
N SER A 227 3.81 -36.00 5.73
CA SER A 227 3.77 -37.25 6.51
C SER A 227 3.46 -38.51 5.67
N SER A 228 3.25 -38.35 4.36
CA SER A 228 2.88 -39.43 3.43
C SER A 228 4.01 -39.82 2.44
N ARG A 229 5.26 -39.43 2.75
CA ARG A 229 6.49 -39.85 2.05
C ARG A 229 7.38 -40.63 3.01
#